data_AF-A0A6G8S1T5-F1
#
_entry.id   AF-A0A6G8S1T5-F1
#
_cell.length_a   1.000
_cell.length_b   1.000
_cell.length_c   1.000
_cell.angle_alpha   90.00
_cell.angle_beta   90.00
_cell.angle_gamma   90.00
#
_symmetry.space_group_name_H-M   'P 1'
#
loop_
_entity.id
_entity.type
_entity.pdbx_description
1 polymer ?
#
loop_
_entity_poly.entity_id
_entity_poly.type
_entity_poly.pdbx_seq_one_letter_code
_entity_poly.pdbx_strand_id
1 'polypeptide(L)'
;MSQEIEVVIQRDSVSMGDDIQAPHAYRVWISSQTTIEACCTELNLHLYLPKIVTGEAVWTVENAQGDAMLLIAQQWADLYYFVPQHSLLLEHLIFDETHQAYTLYLRYHMQIDPQLLIQQLESLKTDSTLK
;
A
#
# COMPACT_ATOMS: atom_id res chain seq x y z
N MET A 1 -20.53 -17.36 -6.41
CA MET A 1 -19.92 -17.43 -5.06
C MET A 1 -18.61 -16.67 -5.17
N SER A 2 -18.48 -15.54 -4.48
CA SER A 2 -17.21 -14.81 -4.44
C SER A 2 -16.24 -15.64 -3.62
N GLN A 3 -15.11 -16.01 -4.19
CA GLN A 3 -14.05 -16.71 -3.46
C GLN A 3 -13.34 -15.68 -2.57
N GLU A 4 -13.11 -15.99 -1.30
CA GLU A 4 -12.26 -15.16 -0.45
C GLU A 4 -10.79 -15.53 -0.64
N ILE A 5 -9.92 -14.54 -0.59
CA ILE A 5 -8.46 -14.69 -0.62
C ILE A 5 -7.89 -14.16 0.69
N GLU A 6 -6.86 -14.84 1.21
CA GLU A 6 -6.10 -14.35 2.34
C GLU A 6 -5.06 -13.33 1.84
N VAL A 7 -5.06 -12.16 2.45
CA VAL A 7 -4.07 -11.10 2.21
C VAL A 7 -3.37 -10.77 3.52
N VAL A 8 -2.04 -10.83 3.48
CA VAL A 8 -1.17 -10.36 4.55
C VAL A 8 -0.85 -8.90 4.28
N ILE A 9 -1.07 -8.05 5.27
CA ILE A 9 -0.78 -6.62 5.19
C ILE A 9 0.37 -6.34 6.13
N GLN A 10 1.50 -5.89 5.58
CA GLN A 10 2.69 -5.52 6.33
C GLN A 10 2.93 -4.03 6.22
N ARG A 11 3.38 -3.41 7.31
CA ARG A 11 3.71 -1.98 7.33
C ARG A 11 5.09 -1.74 7.89
N ASP A 12 5.83 -0.82 7.29
CA ASP A 12 7.09 -0.35 7.84
C ASP A 12 6.88 0.29 9.23
N SER A 13 7.81 0.02 10.14
CA SER A 13 7.83 0.66 11.46
C SER A 13 8.26 2.12 11.33
N VAL A 14 7.62 3.01 12.10
CA VAL A 14 7.99 4.43 12.15
C VAL A 14 8.52 4.76 13.53
N SER A 15 9.85 4.90 13.66
CA SER A 15 10.52 5.15 14.95
C SER A 15 10.09 6.43 15.67
N MET A 16 9.37 7.34 14.99
CA MET A 16 8.81 8.57 15.57
C MET A 16 7.31 8.48 15.92
N GLY A 17 6.66 7.35 15.70
CA GLY A 17 5.21 7.21 15.87
C GLY A 17 4.67 5.80 16.14
N ASP A 18 5.51 4.77 16.30
CA ASP A 18 5.04 3.43 16.65
C ASP A 18 5.23 3.10 18.14
N ASP A 19 4.19 2.47 18.67
CA ASP A 19 4.22 1.70 19.91
C ASP A 19 5.03 0.43 19.63
N ILE A 20 5.99 0.08 20.49
CA ILE A 20 6.85 -1.12 20.40
C ILE A 20 6.04 -2.45 20.25
N GLN A 21 4.72 -2.39 20.38
CA GLN A 21 3.76 -3.49 20.42
C GLN A 21 2.74 -3.52 19.27
N ALA A 22 2.75 -2.57 18.32
CA ALA A 22 1.79 -2.58 17.21
C ALA A 22 2.12 -3.73 16.24
N PRO A 23 1.15 -4.63 15.91
CA PRO A 23 1.43 -5.72 14.99
C PRO A 23 1.74 -5.17 13.59
N HIS A 24 3.00 -5.22 13.20
CA HIS A 24 3.50 -4.77 11.88
C HIS A 24 2.97 -5.61 10.72
N ALA A 25 2.30 -6.72 11.02
CA ALA A 25 1.64 -7.58 10.05
C ALA A 25 0.28 -8.05 10.58
N TYR A 26 -0.77 -8.00 9.75
CA TYR A 26 -2.04 -8.65 10.05
C TYR A 26 -2.62 -9.33 8.80
N ARG A 27 -3.45 -10.34 9.02
CA ARG A 27 -4.08 -11.17 7.98
C ARG A 27 -5.55 -10.80 7.87
N VAL A 28 -6.03 -10.66 6.65
CA VAL A 28 -7.44 -10.40 6.33
C VAL A 28 -7.91 -11.34 5.23
N TRP A 29 -9.18 -11.70 5.28
CA TRP A 29 -9.86 -12.37 4.19
C TRP A 29 -10.65 -11.33 3.42
N ILE A 30 -10.39 -11.24 2.12
CA ILE A 30 -11.02 -10.25 1.24
C ILE A 30 -11.67 -11.00 0.08
N SER A 31 -12.83 -10.54 -0.38
CA SER A 31 -13.45 -11.11 -1.58
C SER A 31 -12.51 -10.95 -2.78
N SER A 32 -12.39 -11.98 -3.63
CA SER A 32 -11.61 -11.93 -4.88
C SER A 32 -12.16 -10.93 -5.90
N GLN A 33 -13.36 -10.39 -5.66
CA GLN A 33 -14.00 -9.36 -6.47
C GLN A 33 -13.79 -7.94 -5.91
N THR A 34 -12.98 -7.78 -4.86
CA THR A 34 -12.74 -6.49 -4.22
C THR A 34 -11.84 -5.62 -5.11
N THR A 35 -12.28 -4.38 -5.36
CA THR A 35 -11.46 -3.40 -6.08
C THR A 35 -10.40 -2.80 -5.17
N ILE A 36 -9.38 -2.16 -5.73
CA ILE A 36 -8.34 -1.49 -4.95
C ILE A 36 -8.95 -0.40 -4.05
N GLU A 37 -9.84 0.42 -4.59
CA GLU A 37 -10.55 1.46 -3.84
C GLU A 37 -11.37 0.90 -2.68
N ALA A 38 -12.13 -0.18 -2.91
CA ALA A 38 -12.93 -0.83 -1.88
C ALA A 38 -12.02 -1.41 -0.78
N CYS A 39 -10.92 -2.07 -1.16
CA CYS A 39 -9.94 -2.59 -0.22
C CYS A 39 -9.35 -1.47 0.67
N CYS A 40 -8.96 -0.33 0.09
CA CYS A 40 -8.43 0.80 0.86
C CYS A 40 -9.45 1.35 1.87
N THR A 41 -10.73 1.38 1.47
CA THR A 41 -11.84 1.82 2.31
C THR A 41 -12.10 0.82 3.45
N GLU A 42 -12.14 -0.48 3.14
CA GLU A 42 -12.35 -1.57 4.10
C GLU A 42 -11.22 -1.68 5.12
N LEU A 43 -9.96 -1.58 4.66
CA LEU A 43 -8.78 -1.59 5.51
C LEU A 43 -8.58 -0.28 6.28
N ASN A 44 -9.34 0.75 5.93
CA ASN A 44 -9.29 2.08 6.52
C ASN A 44 -7.84 2.57 6.68
N LEU A 45 -7.09 2.52 5.59
CA LEU A 45 -5.64 2.73 5.61
C LEU A 45 -5.25 4.08 6.24
N HIS A 46 -6.09 5.12 6.10
CA HIS A 46 -5.89 6.42 6.75
C HIS A 46 -5.93 6.41 8.29
N LEU A 47 -6.65 5.45 8.90
CA LEU A 47 -6.65 5.24 10.35
C LEU A 47 -5.62 4.20 10.79
N TYR A 48 -5.21 3.30 9.90
CA TYR A 48 -4.19 2.29 10.19
C TYR A 48 -2.77 2.87 10.16
N LEU A 49 -2.52 3.86 9.32
CA LEU A 49 -1.21 4.48 9.18
C LEU A 49 -0.93 5.48 10.32
N PRO A 50 0.26 5.44 10.96
CA PRO A 50 0.66 6.44 11.93
C PRO A 50 0.61 7.85 11.33
N LYS A 51 0.03 8.77 12.09
CA LYS A 51 0.02 10.20 11.77
C LYS A 51 1.17 10.90 12.47
N ILE A 52 1.95 11.67 11.72
CA ILE A 52 3.01 12.51 12.25
C ILE A 52 2.42 13.88 12.61
N VAL A 53 2.34 14.19 13.91
CA VAL A 53 1.64 15.37 14.45
C VAL A 53 2.22 16.70 13.96
N THR A 54 3.53 16.76 13.72
CA THR A 54 4.25 18.00 13.37
C THR A 54 4.91 17.94 11.98
N GLY A 55 4.39 17.11 11.07
CA GLY A 55 4.98 16.93 9.75
C GLY A 55 4.05 16.25 8.76
N GLU A 56 4.62 15.89 7.62
CA GLU A 56 4.01 15.10 6.55
C GLU A 56 4.32 13.62 6.75
N ALA A 57 3.60 12.75 6.05
CA ALA A 57 3.94 11.34 5.98
C ALA A 57 3.49 10.83 4.63
N VAL A 58 4.41 10.22 3.90
CA VAL A 58 4.11 9.62 2.61
C VAL A 58 4.29 8.11 2.72
N TRP A 59 3.30 7.39 2.23
CA TRP A 59 3.28 5.94 2.21
C TRP A 59 2.97 5.43 0.80
N THR A 60 3.57 4.32 0.41
CA THR A 60 3.13 3.56 -0.78
C THR A 60 2.49 2.26 -0.33
N VAL A 61 1.51 1.78 -1.09
CA VAL A 61 1.01 0.41 -0.99
C VAL A 61 1.55 -0.36 -2.18
N GLU A 62 2.33 -1.39 -1.88
CA GLU A 62 3.11 -2.17 -2.83
C GLU A 62 2.69 -3.64 -2.79
N ASN A 63 2.83 -4.33 -3.93
CA ASN A 63 2.74 -5.78 -3.98
C ASN A 63 4.04 -6.44 -3.47
N ALA A 64 4.10 -7.78 -3.46
CA ALA A 64 5.28 -8.51 -3.00
C ALA A 64 6.55 -8.35 -3.86
N GLN A 65 6.46 -7.78 -5.07
CA GLN A 65 7.62 -7.43 -5.90
C GLN A 65 8.11 -6.00 -5.69
N GLY A 66 7.39 -5.19 -4.91
CA GLY A 66 7.70 -3.77 -4.69
C GLY A 66 7.06 -2.83 -5.71
N ASP A 67 6.11 -3.31 -6.52
CA ASP A 67 5.39 -2.42 -7.43
C ASP A 67 4.37 -1.58 -6.66
N ALA A 68 4.56 -0.26 -6.66
CA ALA A 68 3.62 0.66 -6.04
C ALA A 68 2.29 0.70 -6.82
N MET A 69 1.20 0.36 -6.14
CA MET A 69 -0.17 0.42 -6.65
C MET A 69 -0.80 1.79 -6.37
N LEU A 70 -0.54 2.35 -5.19
CA LEU A 70 -1.03 3.67 -4.80
C LEU A 70 -0.12 4.33 -3.77
N LEU A 71 -0.32 5.63 -3.58
CA LEU A 71 0.35 6.48 -2.63
C LEU A 71 -0.67 7.17 -1.72
N ILE A 72 -0.34 7.20 -0.44
CA ILE A 72 -1.09 7.84 0.64
C ILE A 72 -0.21 8.94 1.20
N ALA A 73 -0.57 10.20 0.97
CA ALA A 73 0.07 11.35 1.57
C ALA A 73 -0.82 11.87 2.71
N GLN A 74 -0.29 11.99 3.93
CA GLN A 74 -1.03 12.44 5.11
C GLN A 74 -1.67 13.82 4.91
N GLN A 75 -1.04 14.68 4.11
CA GLN A 75 -1.48 16.04 3.80
C GLN A 75 -2.56 16.09 2.70
N TRP A 76 -2.85 14.99 2.02
CA TRP A 76 -3.85 14.92 0.96
C TRP A 76 -5.16 14.30 1.47
N ALA A 77 -6.27 14.82 0.95
CA ALA A 77 -7.59 14.24 1.21
C ALA A 77 -7.80 12.94 0.42
N ASP A 78 -7.24 12.89 -0.79
CA ASP A 78 -7.43 11.80 -1.75
C ASP A 78 -6.16 10.95 -1.91
N LEU A 79 -6.36 9.71 -2.33
CA LEU A 79 -5.28 8.77 -2.67
C LEU A 79 -4.78 9.00 -4.10
N TYR A 80 -3.48 8.80 -4.34
CA TYR A 80 -2.93 8.79 -5.69
C TYR A 80 -2.76 7.35 -6.16
N TYR A 81 -3.44 6.98 -7.25
CA TYR A 81 -3.39 5.62 -7.77
C TYR A 81 -2.45 5.53 -8.97
N PHE A 82 -1.48 4.61 -8.91
CA PHE A 82 -0.61 4.29 -10.05
C PHE A 82 -1.20 3.20 -10.97
N VAL A 83 -2.30 2.58 -10.55
CA VAL A 83 -3.06 1.57 -11.29
C VAL A 83 -4.55 1.95 -11.26
N PRO A 84 -5.40 1.43 -12.17
CA PRO A 84 -6.82 1.81 -12.19
C PRO A 84 -7.53 1.48 -10.87
N GLN A 85 -8.09 2.47 -10.17
CA GLN A 85 -8.69 2.30 -8.83
C GLN A 85 -9.85 1.27 -8.77
N HIS A 86 -10.55 1.08 -9.90
CA HIS A 86 -11.67 0.14 -10.04
C HIS A 86 -11.24 -1.25 -10.55
N SER A 87 -9.95 -1.47 -10.82
CA SER A 87 -9.44 -2.81 -11.13
C SER A 87 -9.48 -3.70 -9.88
N LEU A 88 -9.50 -5.01 -10.10
CA LEU A 88 -9.57 -5.97 -9.00
C LEU A 88 -8.23 -6.00 -8.27
N LEU A 89 -8.26 -5.98 -6.94
CA LEU A 89 -7.05 -6.05 -6.12
C LEU A 89 -6.19 -7.27 -6.49
N LEU A 90 -6.83 -8.41 -6.71
CA LEU A 90 -6.17 -9.67 -7.05
C LEU A 90 -5.34 -9.60 -8.35
N GLU A 91 -5.67 -8.71 -9.29
CA GLU A 91 -4.91 -8.53 -10.54
C GLU A 91 -3.52 -7.93 -10.30
N HIS A 92 -3.32 -7.24 -9.17
CA HIS A 92 -2.08 -6.56 -8.81
C HIS A 92 -1.32 -7.23 -7.67
N LEU A 93 -1.98 -8.16 -6.98
CA LEU A 93 -1.37 -8.92 -5.89
C LEU A 93 -0.45 -10.01 -6.42
N ILE A 94 0.63 -10.22 -5.69
CA ILE A 94 1.60 -11.27 -5.96
C ILE A 94 1.64 -12.19 -4.75
N PHE A 95 1.56 -13.50 -5.01
CA PHE A 95 1.66 -14.51 -3.97
C PHE A 95 3.08 -14.51 -3.41
N ASP A 96 3.20 -14.29 -2.10
CA ASP A 96 4.47 -14.30 -1.39
C ASP A 96 4.70 -15.68 -0.78
N GLU A 97 5.66 -16.43 -1.35
CA GLU A 97 6.04 -17.75 -0.87
C GLU A 97 6.54 -17.74 0.59
N THR A 98 7.09 -16.63 1.06
CA THR A 98 7.58 -16.49 2.44
C THR A 98 6.42 -16.49 3.43
N HIS A 99 5.33 -15.84 3.07
CA HIS A 99 4.14 -15.70 3.92
C HIS A 99 3.03 -16.70 3.60
N GLN A 100 3.19 -17.46 2.51
CA GLN A 100 2.21 -18.41 1.98
C GLN A 100 0.83 -17.75 1.73
N ALA A 101 0.85 -16.49 1.29
CA ALA A 101 -0.35 -15.68 1.05
C ALA A 101 -0.04 -14.53 0.08
N TYR A 102 -1.08 -13.90 -0.47
CA TYR A 102 -0.89 -12.62 -1.15
C TYR A 102 -0.47 -11.56 -0.13
N THR A 103 0.47 -10.68 -0.48
CA THR A 103 1.00 -9.70 0.47
C THR A 103 0.94 -8.28 -0.08
N LEU A 104 0.50 -7.36 0.78
CA LEU A 104 0.58 -5.91 0.61
C LEU A 104 1.60 -5.34 1.58
N TYR A 105 2.50 -4.52 1.05
CA TYR A 105 3.51 -3.80 1.83
C TYR A 105 3.16 -2.31 1.86
N LEU A 106 3.03 -1.75 3.06
CA LEU A 106 2.85 -0.32 3.29
C LEU A 106 4.21 0.26 3.64
N ARG A 107 4.87 0.88 2.65
CA ARG A 107 6.22 1.42 2.83
C ARG A 107 6.19 2.87 3.26
N TYR A 108 7.03 3.23 4.23
CA TYR A 108 7.13 4.59 4.72
C TYR A 108 8.23 5.36 4.00
N HIS A 109 7.88 6.52 3.43
CA HIS A 109 8.80 7.38 2.68
C HIS A 109 9.15 8.68 3.41
N MET A 110 8.93 8.73 4.72
CA MET A 110 9.31 9.89 5.55
C MET A 110 8.58 11.18 5.13
N GLN A 111 9.28 12.31 5.22
CA GLN A 111 8.81 13.68 4.95
C GLN A 111 9.10 14.11 3.50
N ILE A 112 9.19 13.16 2.56
CA ILE A 112 9.45 13.48 1.15
C ILE A 112 8.24 14.22 0.55
N ASP A 113 8.49 15.14 -0.38
CA ASP A 113 7.43 15.72 -1.21
C ASP A 113 6.74 14.58 -2.00
N PRO A 114 5.43 14.33 -1.80
CA PRO A 114 4.72 13.26 -2.49
C PRO A 114 4.74 13.44 -4.01
N GLN A 115 4.77 14.67 -4.52
CA GLN A 115 4.82 14.90 -5.97
C GLN A 115 6.15 14.46 -6.57
N LEU A 116 7.25 14.68 -5.85
CA LEU A 116 8.57 14.21 -6.26
C LEU A 116 8.63 12.68 -6.26
N LEU A 117 8.06 12.04 -5.24
CA LEU A 117 8.02 10.57 -5.18
C LEU A 117 7.22 9.97 -6.33
N ILE A 118 6.07 10.57 -6.68
CA ILE A 118 5.27 10.14 -7.84
C ILE A 118 6.11 10.16 -9.12
N GLN A 119 6.80 11.28 -9.38
CA GLN A 119 7.64 11.42 -10.57
C GLN A 119 8.75 10.36 -10.63
N GLN A 120 9.39 10.09 -9.49
CA GLN A 120 10.43 9.06 -9.40
C GLN A 120 9.87 7.66 -9.71
N LEU A 121 8.76 7.27 -9.09
CA LEU A 121 8.16 5.95 -9.27
C LEU A 121 7.63 5.75 -10.70
N GLU A 122 7.02 6.77 -11.30
CA GLU A 122 6.54 6.71 -12.69
C GLU A 122 7.67 6.65 -13.71
N SER A 123 8.79 7.33 -13.44
CA SER A 123 9.97 7.25 -14.31
C SER A 123 10.57 5.83 -14.33
N LEU A 124 10.65 5.17 -13.17
CA LEU A 124 11.15 3.80 -13.05
C LEU A 124 10.29 2.76 -13.78
N LYS A 125 8.96 2.93 -13.76
CA LYS A 125 8.03 2.07 -14.51
C LYS A 125 8.25 2.20 -16.03
N THR A 126 8.50 3.43 -16.49
CA THR A 126 8.74 3.70 -17.91
C THR A 126 10.03 3.05 -18.40
N ASP A 127 11.12 3.14 -17.62
CA ASP A 127 12.41 2.54 -17.96
C ASP A 127 12.39 1.00 -17.94
N SER A 128 11.54 0.40 -17.10
CA SER A 128 11.38 -1.06 -17.01
C SER A 128 10.61 -1.66 -18.18
N THR A 129 9.84 -0.85 -18.91
CA THR A 129 9.05 -1.28 -20.08
C THR A 129 9.86 -1.18 -21.40
N LEU A 130 11.04 -0.56 -21.35
CA LEU A 130 11.93 -0.33 -22.50
C LEU A 130 13.09 -1.34 -22.62
N LYS A 131 13.10 -2.41 -21.80
CA LYS A 131 14.08 -3.50 -21.86
C LYS A 131 13.42 -4.81 -22.27
#